data_AF-A0A0S2Z6J9-F1
#
_entry.id   AF-A0A0S2Z6J9-F1
#
_cell.length_a   1.000
_cell.length_b   1.000
_cell.length_c   1.000
_cell.angle_alpha   90.00
_cell.angle_beta   90.00
_cell.angle_gamma   90.00
#
_symmetry.space_group_name_H-M   'P 1'
#
loop_
_entity.id
_entity.type
_entity.pdbx_description
1 polymer ?
#
loop_
_entity_poly.entity_id
_entity_poly.type
_entity_poly.pdbx_seq_one_letter_code
_entity_poly.pdbx_strand_id
1 'polypeptide(L)' 'MYAFVRFLEDNVCYALPVSCVRDFSPRSRLDFDNQKVYAVYRGPEELGAGPESPPRAPRDWGALLLHKAQILALAET' A
#
# COMPACT_ATOMS: atom_id res chain seq x y z
N MET A 1 -2.09 4.94 -11.44
CA MET A 1 -1.78 5.70 -10.22
C MET A 1 -1.34 4.74 -9.12
N TYR A 2 -0.15 4.99 -8.56
CA TYR A 2 0.47 4.16 -7.51
C TYR A 2 0.62 4.99 -6.23
N ALA A 3 0.55 4.33 -5.08
CA ALA A 3 0.85 4.88 -3.77
C ALA A 3 2.16 4.27 -3.26
N PHE A 4 3.09 5.14 -2.86
CA PHE A 4 4.25 4.74 -2.08
C PHE A 4 3.83 4.69 -0.62
N VAL A 5 3.78 3.49 -0.04
CA VAL A 5 3.32 3.27 1.33
C VAL A 5 4.42 2.65 2.18
N ARG A 6 4.45 2.99 3.46
CA ARG A 6 5.33 2.41 4.47
C ARG A 6 4.51 1.58 5.44
N PHE A 7 4.73 0.27 5.49
CA PHE A 7 4.08 -0.58 6.47
C PHE A 7 4.64 -0.29 7.86
N LEU A 8 3.75 -0.13 8.84
CA LEU A 8 4.14 0.16 10.22
C LEU A 8 4.71 -1.07 10.95
N GLU A 9 4.31 -2.27 10.53
CA GLU A 9 4.78 -3.54 11.11
C GLU A 9 6.29 -3.71 10.90
N ASP A 10 6.74 -3.67 9.63
CA ASP A 10 8.13 -3.94 9.27
C ASP A 10 8.94 -2.65 8.98
N ASN A 11 8.31 -1.48 9.01
CA ASN A 11 8.92 -0.20 8.61
C ASN A 11 9.45 -0.15 7.16
N VAL A 12 9.04 -1.10 6.31
CA VAL A 12 9.45 -1.22 4.90
C VAL A 12 8.50 -0.45 3.97
N CYS A 13 9.06 0.14 2.91
CA CYS A 13 8.33 0.90 1.90
C CYS A 13 8.06 0.08 0.63
N TYR A 14 6.86 0.19 0.09
CA TYR A 14 6.44 -0.46 -1.17
C TYR A 14 5.66 0.50 -2.05
N ALA A 15 5.79 0.32 -3.37
CA ALA A 15 4.97 0.99 -4.36
C ALA A 15 3.81 0.07 -4.76
N LEU A 16 2.59 0.40 -4.39
CA LEU A 16 1.41 -0.42 -4.61
C LEU A 16 0.37 0.36 -5.41
N PRO A 17 -0.50 -0.29 -6.19
CA PRO A 17 -1.65 0.38 -6.79
C PRO A 17 -2.52 1.02 -5.70
N VAL A 18 -3.06 2.22 -5.95
CA VAL A 18 -4.00 2.86 -5.00
C VAL A 18 -5.23 2.00 -4.72
N SER A 19 -5.58 1.08 -5.63
CA SER A 19 -6.66 0.10 -5.46
C SER A 19 -6.40 -0.90 -4.32
N CYS A 20 -5.15 -1.09 -3.91
CA CYS A 20 -4.80 -1.94 -2.75
C CYS A 20 -4.98 -1.20 -1.42
N VAL A 21 -5.18 0.12 -1.45
CA VAL A 21 -5.41 0.91 -0.24
C VAL A 21 -6.91 0.98 0.01
N ARG A 22 -7.36 0.40 1.12
CA ARG A 22 -8.76 0.40 1.53
C ARG A 22 -9.16 1.81 1.98
N ASP A 23 -10.35 2.24 1.58
CA ASP A 23 -10.87 3.58 1.89
C ASP A 23 -9.91 4.71 1.47
N PHE A 24 -9.21 4.50 0.34
CA PHE A 24 -8.28 5.48 -0.20
C PHE A 24 -9.02 6.75 -0.63
N SER A 25 -9.00 7.73 0.26
CA SER A 25 -9.54 9.07 0.04
C SER A 25 -8.57 10.08 0.66
N PRO A 26 -7.41 10.34 0.02
CA PRO A 26 -6.55 11.45 0.42
C PRO A 26 -7.30 12.74 0.09
N ARG A 27 -7.96 13.34 1.08
CA ARG A 27 -8.75 14.57 0.89
C ARG A 27 -7.84 15.78 0.77
N SER A 28 -6.59 15.68 1.24
CA SER A 28 -5.61 16.75 1.15
C SER A 28 -4.18 16.23 1.24
N ARG A 29 -3.23 17.05 0.79
CA ARG A 29 -1.78 16.86 1.04
C ARG A 29 -1.48 16.72 2.54
N LEU A 30 -2.38 17.21 3.38
CA LEU A 30 -2.34 17.12 4.84
C LEU A 30 -2.45 15.68 5.38
N ASP A 31 -3.11 14.76 4.66
CA ASP A 31 -3.19 13.36 5.08
C ASP A 31 -1.80 12.69 5.05
N PHE A 32 -0.93 13.11 4.11
CA PHE A 32 0.46 12.64 4.03
C PHE A 32 1.33 13.28 5.12
N ASP A 33 1.16 14.57 5.37
CA ASP A 33 1.93 15.32 6.38
C ASP A 33 1.64 14.83 7.81
N ASN A 34 0.37 14.53 8.11
CA ASN A 34 -0.04 13.93 9.38
C ASN A 34 0.29 12.44 9.50
N GLN A 35 1.00 11.87 8.53
CA GLN A 35 1.37 10.45 8.48
C GLN A 35 0.17 9.52 8.74
N LYS A 36 -0.97 9.86 8.14
CA LYS A 36 -2.22 9.12 8.36
C LYS A 36 -2.04 7.65 8.01
N VAL A 37 -2.56 6.80 8.88
CA VAL A 37 -2.48 5.35 8.72
C VAL A 37 -3.67 4.85 7.91
N TYR A 38 -3.37 4.13 6.85
CA TYR A 38 -4.33 3.48 5.97
C TYR A 38 -4.22 1.97 6.09
N ALA A 39 -5.33 1.30 5.77
CA ALA A 39 -5.38 -0.15 5.72
C ALA A 39 -5.09 -0.59 4.28
N VAL A 40 -4.03 -1.37 4.09
CA VAL A 40 -3.51 -1.75 2.78
C VAL A 40 -3.54 -3.26 2.65
N TYR A 41 -4.10 -3.74 1.55
CA TYR A 41 -4.12 -5.14 1.20
C TYR A 41 -2.73 -5.57 0.73
N ARG A 42 -2.15 -6.58 1.39
CA ARG A 42 -0.90 -7.23 1.02
C ARG A 42 -1.10 -8.74 0.97
N GLY A 43 -0.60 -9.38 -0.08
CA GLY A 43 -0.64 -10.84 -0.20
C GLY A 43 0.49 -11.51 0.58
N PRO A 44 0.32 -12.78 1.00
CA PRO A 44 1.39 -13.55 1.65
C PRO A 44 2.62 -13.75 0.74
N GLU A 45 2.46 -13.68 -0.58
CA GLU A 45 3.57 -13.81 -1.56
C GLU A 45 4.47 -12.56 -1.59
N GLU A 46 3.90 -11.38 -1.26
CA GLU A 46 4.61 -10.09 -1.19
C GLU A 46 5.43 -9.94 0.11
N LEU A 47 5.24 -10.85 1.08
CA LEU A 47 6.00 -10.92 2.34
C LEU A 47 7.36 -11.64 2.17
N GLY A 48 7.55 -12.39 1.08
CA GLY A 48 8.79 -13.13 0.78
C GLY A 48 9.53 -12.68 -0.47
N ALA A 49 8.91 -11.91 -1.36
CA ALA A 49 9.54 -11.38 -2.55
C ALA A 49 10.06 -9.96 -2.30
N GLY A 50 11.39 -9.80 -2.40
CA GLY A 50 12.02 -8.48 -2.49
C GLY A 50 11.54 -7.67 -3.70
N PRO A 51 12.01 -6.43 -3.86
CA PRO A 51 11.41 -5.37 -4.69
C PRO A 51 11.37 -5.59 -6.22
N GLU A 52 11.46 -6.81 -6.74
CA GLU A 52 11.66 -7.10 -8.18
C GLU A 52 10.56 -7.93 -8.86
N SER A 53 9.44 -8.24 -8.20
CA SER A 53 8.30 -8.90 -8.87
C SER A 53 7.18 -7.90 -9.17
N PRO A 54 6.66 -7.84 -10.42
CA PRO A 54 5.53 -6.98 -10.75
C PRO A 54 4.29 -7.44 -9.97
N PRO A 55 3.41 -6.52 -9.53
CA PRO A 55 2.22 -6.89 -8.78
C PRO A 55 1.29 -7.68 -9.71
N ARG A 56 1.31 -9.01 -9.61
CA ARG A 56 0.26 -9.84 -10.19
C ARG A 56 -1.00 -9.50 -9.40
N ALA A 57 -1.94 -8.82 -10.06
CA ALA A 57 -3.22 -8.45 -9.46
C ALA A 57 -3.82 -9.67 -8.75
N PRO A 58 -4.11 -9.58 -7.44
CA PRO A 58 -4.67 -10.71 -6.72
C PRO A 58 -6.09 -10.93 -7.23
N ARG A 59 -6.29 -12.05 -7.91
CA ARG A 59 -7.59 -12.53 -8.41
C ARG A 59 -8.53 -12.89 -7.26
N ASP A 60 -8.03 -12.87 -6.03
CA ASP A 60 -8.74 -13.25 -4.81
C ASP A 60 -8.40 -12.30 -3.66
N TRP A 61 -9.20 -11.24 -3.49
CA TRP A 61 -9.08 -10.30 -2.37
C TRP A 61 -9.36 -10.95 -1.01
N GLY A 62 -9.92 -12.17 -0.98
CA GLY A 62 -10.25 -12.92 0.22
C GLY A 62 -9.05 -13.50 0.97
N ALA A 63 -7.89 -13.63 0.30
CA ALA A 63 -6.64 -14.11 0.89
C ALA A 63 -5.63 -12.99 1.24
N LEU A 64 -5.96 -11.74 0.94
CA LEU A 64 -5.08 -10.59 1.21
C LEU A 64 -5.25 -10.14 2.66
N LEU A 65 -4.14 -10.07 3.38
CA LEU A 65 -4.11 -9.56 4.74
C LEU A 65 -4.17 -8.04 4.70
N LEU A 66 -4.93 -7.47 5.64
CA LEU A 66 -5.08 -6.03 5.78
C LEU A 66 -4.02 -5.52 6.77
N HIS A 67 -3.08 -4.73 6.27
CA HIS A 67 -1.97 -4.22 7.06
C HIS A 67 -2.07 -2.71 7.24
N LYS A 68 -1.46 -2.20 8.31
CA LYS A 68 -1.39 -0.76 8.56
C LYS A 68 -0.19 -0.18 7.83
N ALA A 69 -0.43 0.79 6.95
CA ALA A 69 0.63 1.50 6.26
C ALA A 69 0.34 3.01 6.18
N GLN A 70 1.40 3.80 6.15
CA GLN A 70 1.33 5.24 5.93
C GLN A 70 1.62 5.52 4.47
N ILE A 71 0.85 6.42 3.85
CA ILE A 71 1.11 6.82 2.48
C ILE A 71 2.12 7.97 2.49
N LEU A 72 3.24 7.78 1.81
CA LEU A 72 4.34 8.74 1.73
C LEU A 72 4.21 9.63 0.49
N ALA A 73 3.81 9.04 -0.64
CA ALA A 73 3.67 9.76 -1.90
C ALA A 73 2.68 9.06 -2.83
N LEU A 74 2.16 9.80 -3.80
CA LEU A 74 1.39 9.26 -4.92
C LEU A 74 2.15 9.52 -6.22
N ALA A 75 2.18 8.53 -7.10
CA ALA A 75 2.73 8.64 -8.44
C ALA A 75 1.60 8.49 -9.47
N GLU A 76 1.45 9.50 -10.31
CA GLU A 76 0.64 9.45 -11.53
C GLU A 76 1.53 8.93 -12.66
N THR A 77 1.02 7.97 -13.44
CA THR A 77 1.64 7.46 -14.67
C THR A 77 1.03 8.13 -15.86
#